data_AF-A0A1Y0H7H4-F1
#
_entry.id   AF-A0A1Y0H7H4-F1
#
_cell.length_a   1.000
_cell.length_b   1.000
_cell.length_c   1.000
_cell.angle_alpha   90.00
_cell.angle_beta   90.00
_cell.angle_gamma   90.00
#
_symmetry.space_group_name_H-M   'P 1'
#
loop_
_entity.id
_entity.type
_entity.pdbx_description
1 polymer ?
#
loop_
_entity_poly.entity_id
_entity_poly.type
_entity_poly.pdbx_seq_one_letter_code
_entity_poly.pdbx_strand_id
1 'polypeptide(L)'
;MNRLDSGHLSEDELQGVLSRAQALTTEDHELAPFEAFVQAAQEAGIPRDAVVQALRERLASRPEITSGQLVYAPSTDGWLYVARVQRIQGDIAHIQFVSGAEVALPAHQLQPFAPLPNQKVDVHMPSYGGWYGANVLNFNPQIQSLSVNMWGSTSTVTLDCVRIRSKDKPNFWETHRGLITQVAIAAVGFGATFGFVIARVISR
;
A
#
# COMPACT_ATOMS: atom_id res chain seq x y z
N MET A 1 12.62 -53.87 15.42
CA MET A 1 11.29 -53.43 14.95
C MET A 1 10.80 -52.39 15.95
N ASN A 2 11.02 -51.10 15.65
CA ASN A 2 10.54 -49.99 16.49
C ASN A 2 9.09 -49.72 16.14
N ARG A 3 8.22 -49.89 17.13
CA ARG A 3 6.79 -49.60 17.08
C ARG A 3 6.66 -48.07 17.05
N LEU A 4 6.01 -47.55 16.02
CA LEU A 4 5.60 -46.15 15.97
C LEU A 4 4.45 -45.98 16.97
N ASP A 5 4.70 -45.24 18.05
CA ASP A 5 3.65 -44.82 18.98
C ASP A 5 2.74 -43.81 18.29
N SER A 6 1.51 -44.22 18.06
CA SER A 6 0.43 -43.40 17.51
C SER A 6 -0.12 -42.44 18.59
N GLY A 7 0.19 -41.15 18.44
CA GLY A 7 -0.87 -40.15 18.35
C GLY A 7 -1.38 -39.50 19.64
N HIS A 8 -0.51 -39.09 20.55
CA HIS A 8 -0.84 -38.01 21.50
C HIS A 8 0.20 -36.90 21.40
N LEU A 9 -0.05 -35.96 20.49
CA LEU A 9 0.62 -34.65 20.53
C LEU A 9 0.14 -33.97 21.82
N SER A 10 1.08 -33.48 22.64
CA SER A 10 0.72 -32.67 23.80
C SER A 10 0.01 -31.40 23.36
N GLU A 11 -0.83 -30.83 24.23
CA GLU A 11 -1.62 -29.64 23.91
C GLU A 11 -0.73 -28.45 23.49
N ASP A 12 0.46 -28.34 24.09
CA ASP A 12 1.50 -27.36 23.72
C ASP A 12 2.12 -27.63 22.34
N GLU A 13 2.38 -28.90 21.98
CA GLU A 13 2.88 -29.25 20.65
C GLU A 13 1.82 -29.03 19.56
N LEU A 14 0.55 -29.29 19.86
CA LEU A 14 -0.57 -29.01 18.98
C LEU A 14 -0.72 -27.50 18.75
N GLN A 15 -0.57 -26.70 19.80
CA GLN A 15 -0.62 -25.23 19.73
C GLN A 15 0.59 -24.66 18.97
N GLY A 16 1.77 -25.26 19.14
CA GLY A 16 2.96 -24.95 18.35
C GLY A 16 2.80 -25.28 16.86
N VAL A 17 2.19 -26.42 16.52
CA VAL A 17 1.92 -26.80 15.12
C VAL A 17 0.84 -25.89 14.51
N LEU A 18 -0.22 -25.57 15.25
CA LEU A 18 -1.30 -24.69 14.78
C LEU A 18 -0.84 -23.23 14.59
N SER A 19 -0.04 -22.69 15.51
CA SER A 19 0.54 -21.35 15.37
C SER A 19 1.48 -21.27 14.17
N ARG A 20 2.30 -22.31 13.95
CA ARG A 20 3.16 -22.40 12.77
C ARG A 20 2.37 -22.58 11.48
N ALA A 21 1.29 -23.35 11.50
CA ALA A 21 0.38 -23.49 10.35
C ALA A 21 -0.33 -22.17 10.03
N GLN A 22 -0.75 -21.40 11.03
CA GLN A 22 -1.34 -20.07 10.85
C GLN A 22 -0.33 -19.05 10.29
N ALA A 23 0.92 -19.09 10.74
CA ALA A 23 1.99 -18.27 10.17
C ALA A 23 2.19 -18.58 8.67
N LEU A 24 2.25 -19.86 8.31
CA LEU A 24 2.38 -20.30 6.91
C LEU A 24 1.15 -19.89 6.05
N THR A 25 -0.06 -19.96 6.61
CA THR A 25 -1.29 -19.60 5.90
C THR A 25 -1.38 -18.09 5.63
N THR A 26 -0.82 -17.28 6.53
CA THR A 26 -0.78 -15.81 6.39
C THR A 26 0.25 -15.40 5.33
N GLU A 27 1.40 -16.08 5.28
CA GLU A 27 2.46 -15.85 4.29
C GLU A 27 2.05 -16.27 2.86
N ASP A 28 1.26 -17.33 2.69
CA ASP A 28 0.73 -17.72 1.38
C ASP A 28 -0.29 -16.68 0.83
N HIS A 29 -0.98 -15.94 1.69
CA HIS A 29 -1.90 -14.88 1.28
C HIS A 29 -1.16 -13.69 0.64
N GLU A 30 0.05 -13.36 1.12
CA GLU A 30 0.87 -12.28 0.54
C GLU A 30 1.44 -12.65 -0.84
N LEU A 31 1.56 -13.96 -1.13
CA LEU A 31 2.07 -14.48 -2.40
C LEU A 31 0.97 -14.70 -3.45
N ALA A 32 -0.30 -14.77 -3.06
CA ALA A 32 -1.44 -14.96 -3.96
C ALA A 32 -1.48 -13.99 -5.16
N PRO A 33 -1.11 -12.69 -5.04
CA PRO A 33 -1.04 -11.78 -6.19
C PRO A 33 0.08 -12.11 -7.20
N PHE A 34 1.06 -12.94 -6.81
CA PHE A 34 2.27 -13.24 -7.60
C PHE A 34 2.27 -14.64 -8.22
N GLU A 35 1.23 -15.45 -8.02
CA GLU A 35 1.13 -16.82 -8.59
C GLU A 35 1.31 -16.84 -10.12
N ALA A 36 0.71 -15.88 -10.84
CA ALA A 36 0.89 -15.76 -12.30
C ALA A 36 2.37 -15.49 -12.70
N PHE A 37 3.12 -14.77 -11.86
CA PHE A 37 4.54 -14.51 -12.08
C PHE A 37 5.39 -15.75 -11.76
N VAL A 38 5.04 -16.48 -10.70
CA VAL A 38 5.67 -17.77 -10.35
C VAL A 38 5.50 -18.77 -11.49
N GLN A 39 4.31 -18.86 -12.06
CA GLN A 39 4.02 -19.74 -13.20
C GLN A 39 4.82 -19.35 -14.45
N ALA A 40 4.87 -18.05 -14.80
CA ALA A 40 5.67 -17.57 -15.93
C ALA A 40 7.18 -17.83 -15.75
N ALA A 41 7.70 -17.68 -14.53
CA ALA A 41 9.10 -17.97 -14.23
C ALA A 41 9.41 -19.48 -14.31
N GLN A 42 8.46 -20.33 -13.93
CA GLN A 42 8.55 -21.78 -14.07
C GLN A 42 8.55 -22.22 -15.55
N GLU A 43 7.72 -21.59 -16.38
CA GLU A 43 7.71 -21.78 -17.84
C GLU A 43 9.04 -21.33 -18.48
N ALA A 44 9.72 -20.35 -17.89
CA ALA A 44 11.07 -19.94 -18.27
C ALA A 44 12.19 -20.86 -17.73
N GLY A 45 11.84 -21.96 -17.04
CA GLY A 45 12.79 -22.94 -16.51
C GLY A 45 13.40 -22.60 -15.15
N ILE A 46 12.88 -21.58 -14.45
CA ILE A 46 13.36 -21.22 -13.11
C ILE A 46 12.62 -22.07 -12.06
N PRO A 47 13.33 -22.70 -11.10
CA PRO A 47 12.68 -23.50 -10.05
C PRO A 47 11.69 -22.67 -9.23
N ARG A 48 10.45 -23.17 -9.06
CA ARG A 48 9.37 -22.50 -8.30
C ARG A 48 9.84 -22.04 -6.92
N ASP A 49 10.54 -22.92 -6.20
CA ASP A 49 11.01 -22.64 -4.84
C ASP A 49 12.02 -21.48 -4.80
N ALA A 50 12.87 -21.36 -5.81
CA ALA A 50 13.81 -20.25 -5.93
C ALA A 50 13.09 -18.92 -6.20
N VAL A 51 12.02 -18.93 -6.99
CA VAL A 51 11.20 -17.74 -7.29
C VAL A 51 10.42 -17.30 -6.05
N VAL A 52 9.80 -18.25 -5.34
CA VAL A 52 9.08 -17.98 -4.09
C VAL A 52 10.03 -17.45 -3.01
N GLN A 53 11.21 -18.05 -2.86
CA GLN A 53 12.22 -17.58 -1.93
C GLN A 53 12.70 -16.16 -2.27
N ALA A 54 12.99 -15.87 -3.54
CA ALA A 54 13.39 -14.54 -3.99
C ALA A 54 12.26 -13.50 -3.80
N LEU A 55 10.99 -13.90 -4.02
CA LEU A 55 9.83 -13.05 -3.73
C LEU A 55 9.72 -12.77 -2.23
N ARG A 56 9.92 -13.77 -1.37
CA ARG A 56 9.90 -13.61 0.09
C ARG A 56 10.99 -12.67 0.56
N GLU A 57 12.23 -12.85 0.10
CA GLU A 57 13.34 -11.96 0.47
C GLU A 57 13.08 -10.52 0.02
N ARG A 58 12.49 -10.34 -1.16
CA ARG A 58 12.10 -9.04 -1.68
C ARG A 58 10.93 -8.40 -0.92
N LEU A 59 9.97 -9.20 -0.46
CA LEU A 59 8.82 -8.71 0.33
C LEU A 59 9.23 -8.39 1.77
N ALA A 60 10.11 -9.20 2.36
CA ALA A 60 10.70 -8.97 3.68
C ALA A 60 11.60 -7.72 3.71
N SER A 61 12.26 -7.39 2.58
CA SER A 61 13.07 -6.19 2.43
C SER A 61 12.27 -5.04 1.81
N ARG A 62 11.31 -4.48 2.57
CA ARG A 62 10.82 -3.14 2.19
C ARG A 62 12.01 -2.18 2.24
N PRO A 63 12.31 -1.45 1.14
CA PRO A 63 13.41 -0.51 1.12
C PRO A 63 13.21 0.52 2.23
N GLU A 64 14.18 0.58 3.14
CA GLU A 64 14.14 1.49 4.28
C GLU A 64 14.14 2.94 3.77
N ILE A 65 13.15 3.70 4.22
CA ILE A 65 13.02 5.11 3.87
C ILE A 65 13.97 5.88 4.77
N THR A 66 14.83 6.69 4.17
CA THR A 66 15.83 7.49 4.89
C THR A 66 15.55 8.99 4.80
N SER A 67 16.06 9.75 5.76
CA SER A 67 15.96 11.21 5.72
C SER A 67 16.72 11.78 4.52
N GLY A 68 16.16 12.77 3.86
CA GLY A 68 16.67 13.37 2.63
C GLY A 68 16.22 12.69 1.33
N GLN A 69 15.67 11.47 1.42
CA GLN A 69 15.22 10.69 0.26
C GLN A 69 13.94 11.27 -0.35
N LEU A 70 13.78 11.12 -1.67
CA LEU A 70 12.52 11.38 -2.37
C LEU A 70 11.57 10.18 -2.23
N VAL A 71 10.31 10.48 -1.98
CA VAL A 71 9.23 9.50 -1.82
C VAL A 71 7.99 9.97 -2.58
N TYR A 72 7.12 9.03 -2.94
CA TYR A 72 5.74 9.30 -3.29
C TYR A 72 4.91 9.27 -2.01
N ALA A 73 4.22 10.37 -1.72
CA ALA A 73 3.40 10.53 -0.53
C ALA A 73 1.93 10.76 -0.91
N PRO A 74 0.98 10.14 -0.19
CA PRO A 74 -0.43 10.31 -0.46
C PRO A 74 -0.90 11.72 -0.13
N SER A 75 -1.79 12.22 -0.98
CA SER A 75 -2.57 13.44 -0.75
C SER A 75 -4.05 13.10 -0.58
N THR A 76 -4.84 14.08 -0.15
CA THR A 76 -6.28 13.92 0.12
C THR A 76 -7.11 13.64 -1.13
N ASP A 77 -6.57 13.89 -2.31
CA ASP A 77 -7.21 13.63 -3.60
C ASP A 77 -7.03 12.18 -4.09
N GLY A 78 -6.37 11.32 -3.30
CA GLY A 78 -6.11 9.93 -3.64
C GLY A 78 -4.96 9.71 -4.62
N TRP A 79 -4.21 10.76 -4.94
CA TRP A 79 -2.99 10.69 -5.75
C TRP A 79 -1.76 10.70 -4.85
N LEU A 80 -0.67 10.12 -5.35
CA LEU A 80 0.63 10.22 -4.71
C LEU A 80 1.47 11.28 -5.41
N TYR A 81 1.98 12.22 -4.63
CA TYR A 81 2.83 13.32 -5.10
C TYR A 81 4.26 13.11 -4.62
N VAL A 82 5.22 13.70 -5.34
CA VAL A 82 6.62 13.62 -4.95
C VAL A 82 6.88 14.52 -3.73
N ALA A 83 7.54 13.96 -2.72
CA ALA A 83 7.93 14.65 -1.51
C ALA A 83 9.35 14.25 -1.09
N ARG A 84 9.99 15.08 -0.28
CA ARG A 84 11.27 14.79 0.37
C ARG A 84 11.04 14.48 1.83
N VAL A 85 11.64 13.41 2.31
CA VAL A 85 11.66 13.08 3.74
C VAL A 85 12.60 14.04 4.45
N GLN A 86 12.10 14.79 5.43
CA GLN A 86 12.91 15.71 6.23
C GLN A 86 13.52 15.00 7.43
N ARG A 87 12.69 14.24 8.16
CA ARG A 87 13.11 13.48 9.34
C ARG A 87 12.13 12.35 9.61
N ILE A 88 12.58 11.31 10.29
CA ILE A 88 11.77 10.17 10.73
C ILE A 88 11.81 10.11 12.26
N GLN A 89 10.65 10.01 12.89
CA GLN A 89 10.47 9.91 14.34
C GLN A 89 9.60 8.71 14.65
N GLY A 90 10.22 7.56 14.96
CA GLY A 90 9.50 6.30 15.09
C GLY A 90 8.85 5.89 13.78
N ASP A 91 7.53 5.62 13.78
CA ASP A 91 6.75 5.29 12.59
C ASP A 91 6.24 6.53 11.82
N ILE A 92 6.53 7.75 12.29
CA ILE A 92 6.06 8.98 11.65
C ILE A 92 7.21 9.62 10.85
N ALA A 93 6.99 9.78 9.56
CA ALA A 93 7.87 10.51 8.66
C ALA A 93 7.35 11.93 8.46
N HIS A 94 8.19 12.92 8.76
CA HIS A 94 7.95 14.31 8.39
C HIS A 94 8.47 14.52 6.98
N ILE A 95 7.58 14.92 6.08
CA ILE A 95 7.87 15.12 4.67
C ILE A 95 7.57 16.56 4.26
N GLN A 96 8.25 17.01 3.21
CA GLN A 96 7.95 18.24 2.49
C GLN A 96 7.69 17.89 1.03
N PHE A 97 6.47 18.12 0.55
CA PHE A 97 6.13 17.98 -0.86
C PHE A 97 7.04 18.90 -1.70
N VAL A 98 7.35 18.50 -2.94
CA VAL A 98 8.15 19.34 -3.84
C VAL A 98 7.46 20.69 -4.13
N SER A 99 6.13 20.74 -4.01
CA SER A 99 5.34 21.97 -4.07
C SER A 99 5.53 22.91 -2.86
N GLY A 100 6.18 22.45 -1.78
CA GLY A 100 6.51 23.21 -0.57
C GLY A 100 5.65 22.90 0.65
N ALA A 101 4.54 22.17 0.51
CA ALA A 101 3.69 21.81 1.65
C ALA A 101 4.37 20.81 2.59
N GLU A 102 4.23 20.98 3.90
CA GLU A 102 4.81 20.09 4.92
C GLU A 102 3.72 19.28 5.63
N VAL A 103 3.94 17.98 5.76
CA VAL A 103 2.99 17.04 6.37
C VAL A 103 3.75 15.95 7.14
N ALA A 104 3.15 15.44 8.21
CA ALA A 104 3.62 14.25 8.89
C ALA A 104 2.71 13.06 8.51
N LEU A 105 3.30 11.99 7.97
CA LEU A 105 2.59 10.78 7.56
C LEU A 105 3.26 9.54 8.14
N PRO A 106 2.52 8.44 8.35
CA PRO A 106 3.14 7.18 8.71
C PRO A 106 4.10 6.69 7.63
N ALA A 107 5.27 6.21 8.01
CA ALA A 107 6.32 5.79 7.08
C ALA A 107 5.86 4.66 6.16
N HIS A 108 4.97 3.78 6.64
CA HIS A 108 4.40 2.69 5.85
C HIS A 108 3.45 3.14 4.72
N GLN A 109 2.97 4.38 4.73
CA GLN A 109 2.15 4.97 3.66
C GLN A 109 2.99 5.63 2.57
N LEU A 110 4.29 5.81 2.82
CA LEU A 110 5.21 6.38 1.85
C LEU A 110 5.71 5.29 0.92
N GLN A 111 5.78 5.62 -0.37
CA GLN A 111 6.38 4.75 -1.38
C GLN A 111 7.72 5.34 -1.84
N PRO A 112 8.78 4.53 -2.00
CA PRO A 112 10.04 5.02 -2.54
C PRO A 112 9.87 5.69 -3.90
N PHE A 113 10.52 6.84 -4.11
CA PHE A 113 10.57 7.48 -5.42
C PHE A 113 11.56 6.74 -6.32
N ALA A 114 11.04 5.81 -7.11
CA ALA A 114 11.80 5.06 -8.11
C ALA A 114 11.05 5.06 -9.45
N PRO A 115 11.11 6.17 -10.22
CA PRO A 115 10.46 6.23 -11.52
C PRO A 115 11.07 5.21 -12.47
N LEU A 116 10.24 4.32 -13.02
CA LEU A 116 10.66 3.32 -13.99
C LEU A 116 10.43 3.81 -15.43
N PRO A 117 11.29 3.43 -16.39
CA PRO A 117 11.00 3.66 -17.80
C PRO A 117 9.64 3.05 -18.20
N ASN A 118 8.87 3.79 -19.00
CA ASN A 118 7.50 3.51 -19.42
C ASN A 118 6.46 3.45 -18.29
N GLN A 119 6.78 3.89 -17.07
CA GLN A 119 5.79 4.04 -16.02
C GLN A 119 4.76 5.11 -16.39
N LYS A 120 3.47 4.79 -16.23
CA LYS A 120 2.38 5.75 -16.40
C LYS A 120 2.35 6.73 -15.22
N VAL A 121 2.37 8.02 -15.54
CA VAL A 121 2.29 9.12 -14.59
C VAL A 121 1.30 10.17 -15.09
N ASP A 122 0.74 10.96 -14.20
CA ASP A 122 -0.04 12.14 -14.55
C ASP A 122 0.85 13.37 -14.41
N VAL A 123 0.85 14.23 -15.43
CA VAL A 123 1.68 15.43 -15.49
C VAL A 123 0.79 16.66 -15.62
N HIS A 124 1.03 17.66 -14.77
CA HIS A 124 0.35 18.95 -14.86
C HIS A 124 0.97 19.79 -15.98
N MET A 125 0.15 20.21 -16.94
CA MET A 125 0.57 21.05 -18.06
C MET A 125 -0.11 22.42 -17.94
N PRO A 126 0.60 23.47 -17.48
CA PRO A 126 0.01 24.79 -17.30
C PRO A 126 -0.61 25.36 -18.58
N SER A 127 -0.03 25.05 -19.75
CA SER A 127 -0.53 25.48 -21.06
C SER A 127 -1.92 24.94 -21.40
N TYR A 128 -2.31 23.81 -20.82
CA TYR A 128 -3.60 23.15 -21.06
C TYR A 128 -4.52 23.17 -19.82
N GLY A 129 -4.03 23.66 -18.68
CA GLY A 129 -4.83 23.86 -17.46
C GLY A 129 -5.27 22.57 -16.76
N GLY A 130 -4.52 21.48 -16.91
CA GLY A 130 -4.94 20.18 -16.38
C GLY A 130 -3.83 19.15 -16.22
N TRP A 131 -4.25 17.99 -15.71
CA TRP A 131 -3.40 16.81 -15.54
C TRP A 131 -3.63 15.84 -16.69
N TYR A 132 -2.53 15.37 -17.29
CA TYR A 132 -2.57 14.49 -18.46
C TYR A 132 -1.68 13.27 -18.25
N GLY A 133 -2.14 12.11 -18.73
CA GLY A 133 -1.37 10.88 -18.68
C GLY A 133 -0.15 10.94 -19.60
N ALA A 134 1.01 10.59 -19.07
CA ALA A 134 2.27 10.50 -19.79
C ALA A 134 3.04 9.23 -19.37
N ASN A 135 4.01 8.83 -20.20
CA ASN A 135 4.92 7.73 -19.89
C ASN A 135 6.29 8.29 -19.54
N VAL A 136 6.87 7.85 -18.42
CA VAL A 136 8.24 8.20 -18.06
C VAL A 136 9.21 7.65 -19.08
N LEU A 137 10.10 8.47 -19.61
CA LEU A 137 11.21 8.03 -20.46
C LEU A 137 12.48 7.89 -19.64
N ASN A 138 12.83 8.95 -18.89
CA ASN A 138 14.05 9.01 -18.11
C ASN A 138 13.90 9.97 -16.92
N PHE A 139 14.65 9.72 -15.85
CA PHE A 139 14.73 10.60 -14.69
C PHE A 139 16.15 11.19 -14.61
N ASN A 140 16.24 12.52 -14.50
CA ASN A 140 17.52 13.19 -14.28
C ASN A 140 17.66 13.57 -12.79
N PRO A 141 18.54 12.88 -12.03
CA PRO A 141 18.70 13.13 -10.59
C PRO A 141 19.39 14.46 -10.27
N GLN A 142 20.18 15.03 -11.18
CA GLN A 142 20.95 16.25 -10.94
C GLN A 142 20.04 17.49 -10.88
N ILE A 143 19.10 17.57 -11.81
CA ILE A 143 18.15 18.69 -11.93
C ILE A 143 16.78 18.36 -11.37
N GLN A 144 16.59 17.14 -10.85
CA GLN A 144 15.32 16.65 -10.31
C GLN A 144 14.18 16.86 -11.30
N SER A 145 14.33 16.31 -12.50
CA SER A 145 13.32 16.43 -13.56
C SER A 145 13.04 15.07 -14.21
N LEU A 146 11.84 14.93 -14.76
CA LEU A 146 11.39 13.76 -15.50
C LEU A 146 11.22 14.12 -16.97
N SER A 147 11.87 13.35 -17.85
CA SER A 147 11.53 13.35 -19.28
C SER A 147 10.38 12.39 -19.48
N VAL A 148 9.29 12.88 -20.06
CA VAL A 148 8.05 12.13 -20.26
C VAL A 148 7.63 12.18 -21.73
N ASN A 149 7.01 11.10 -22.20
CA ASN A 149 6.35 11.03 -23.49
C ASN A 149 4.84 11.22 -23.28
N MET A 150 4.31 12.30 -23.85
CA MET A 150 2.89 12.61 -23.87
C MET A 150 2.44 12.69 -25.33
N TRP A 151 1.61 11.74 -25.75
CA TRP A 151 1.06 11.65 -27.11
C TRP A 151 2.11 11.69 -28.24
N GLY A 152 3.28 11.10 -28.03
CA GLY A 152 4.37 11.06 -29.01
C GLY A 152 5.32 12.25 -28.94
N SER A 153 5.02 13.26 -28.12
CA SER A 153 5.91 14.38 -27.85
C SER A 153 6.71 14.15 -26.57
N THR A 154 8.01 14.42 -26.61
CA THR A 154 8.87 14.37 -25.42
C THR A 154 8.89 15.72 -24.75
N SER A 155 8.60 15.76 -23.45
CA SER A 155 8.63 16.97 -22.62
C SER A 155 9.43 16.70 -21.35
N THR A 156 10.15 17.71 -20.87
CA THR A 156 10.83 17.65 -19.57
C THR A 156 10.03 18.44 -18.56
N VAL A 157 9.68 17.80 -17.44
CA VAL A 157 8.86 18.38 -16.39
C VAL A 157 9.52 18.27 -15.03
N THR A 158 9.23 19.22 -14.17
CA THR A 158 9.67 19.24 -12.76
C THR A 158 8.81 18.30 -11.91
N LEU A 159 9.34 17.83 -10.78
CA LEU A 159 8.67 16.80 -9.96
C LEU A 159 7.39 17.27 -9.26
N ASP A 160 7.22 18.58 -9.04
CA ASP A 160 5.98 19.18 -8.52
C ASP A 160 4.80 19.02 -9.49
N CYS A 161 5.09 18.89 -10.79
CA CYS A 161 4.11 18.68 -11.83
C CYS A 161 3.81 17.20 -12.07
N VAL A 162 4.29 16.28 -11.22
CA VAL A 162 4.14 14.83 -11.42
C VAL A 162 3.39 14.20 -10.26
N ARG A 163 2.42 13.35 -10.60
CA ARG A 163 1.70 12.50 -9.64
C ARG A 163 1.44 11.11 -10.20
N ILE A 164 1.24 10.14 -9.33
CA ILE A 164 0.89 8.76 -9.71
C ILE A 164 -0.38 8.32 -8.98
N ARG A 165 -1.13 7.41 -9.59
CA ARG A 165 -2.28 6.80 -8.92
C ARG A 165 -1.76 5.92 -7.79
N SER A 166 -2.35 6.07 -6.60
CA SER A 166 -2.15 5.08 -5.55
C SER A 166 -2.62 3.72 -6.04
N LYS A 167 -1.75 2.70 -5.97
CA LYS A 167 -2.14 1.30 -6.23
C LYS A 167 -3.04 0.79 -5.11
N ASP A 168 -2.74 1.24 -3.90
CA ASP A 168 -3.55 0.97 -2.72
C ASP A 168 -4.60 2.07 -2.64
N LYS A 169 -5.78 1.81 -3.20
CA LYS A 169 -6.96 2.49 -2.68
C LYS A 169 -7.18 1.88 -1.30
N PRO A 170 -6.94 2.59 -0.19
CA PRO A 170 -7.36 2.06 1.09
C PRO A 170 -8.84 1.77 0.96
N ASN A 171 -9.24 0.54 1.22
CA ASN A 171 -10.64 0.17 1.17
C ASN A 171 -11.34 1.11 2.16
N PHE A 172 -12.37 1.84 1.74
CA PHE A 172 -13.04 2.84 2.60
C PHE A 172 -13.39 2.26 3.98
N TRP A 173 -13.72 0.97 3.98
CA TRP A 173 -13.99 0.11 5.13
C TRP A 173 -12.81 -0.12 6.09
N GLU A 174 -11.57 -0.14 5.61
CA GLU A 174 -10.37 -0.34 6.45
C GLU A 174 -9.97 0.94 7.18
N THR A 175 -9.98 2.09 6.49
CA THR A 175 -9.68 3.40 7.11
C THR A 175 -10.75 3.84 8.11
N HIS A 176 -12.01 3.47 7.87
CA HIS A 176 -13.15 3.88 8.71
C HIS A 176 -13.68 2.75 9.59
N ARG A 177 -13.03 1.59 9.69
CA ARG A 177 -13.50 0.45 10.50
C ARG A 177 -13.80 0.86 11.94
N GLY A 178 -12.93 1.66 12.55
CA GLY A 178 -13.13 2.17 13.93
C GLY A 178 -14.35 3.08 14.06
N LEU A 179 -14.54 4.00 13.09
CA LEU A 179 -15.63 4.97 13.09
C LEU A 179 -16.99 4.31 12.77
N ILE A 180 -17.01 3.36 11.83
CA ILE A 180 -18.18 2.54 11.50
C ILE A 180 -18.57 1.65 12.67
N THR A 181 -17.59 1.04 13.36
CA THR A 181 -17.87 0.21 14.55
C THR A 181 -18.43 1.06 15.68
N GLN A 182 -17.91 2.27 15.92
CA GLN A 182 -18.46 3.19 16.92
C GLN A 182 -19.86 3.67 16.57
N VAL A 183 -20.14 4.01 15.32
CA VAL A 183 -21.47 4.40 14.85
C VAL A 183 -22.45 3.22 14.92
N ALA A 184 -22.02 2.01 14.59
CA ALA A 184 -22.85 0.80 14.71
C ALA A 184 -23.21 0.50 16.17
N ILE A 185 -22.25 0.62 17.11
CA ILE A 185 -22.51 0.47 18.55
C ILE A 185 -23.47 1.57 19.04
N ALA A 186 -23.27 2.81 18.61
CA ALA A 186 -24.15 3.93 18.97
C ALA A 186 -25.57 3.76 18.40
N ALA A 187 -25.71 3.21 17.19
CA ALA A 187 -27.00 2.94 16.55
C ALA A 187 -27.79 1.82 17.27
N VAL A 188 -27.10 0.79 17.80
CA VAL A 188 -27.73 -0.22 18.67
C VAL A 188 -28.20 0.39 19.99
N GLY A 189 -27.44 1.34 20.55
CA GLY A 189 -27.84 2.09 21.75
C GLY A 189 -29.05 3.01 21.52
N PHE A 190 -29.14 3.67 20.36
CA PHE A 190 -30.24 4.59 20.04
C PHE A 190 -31.50 3.90 19.49
N GLY A 191 -31.38 2.76 18.79
CA GLY A 191 -32.52 2.02 18.26
C GLY A 191 -33.51 1.52 19.31
N ALA A 192 -33.02 1.19 20.52
CA ALA A 192 -33.86 0.78 21.64
C ALA A 192 -34.72 1.93 22.20
N THR A 193 -34.23 3.18 22.11
CA THR A 193 -34.98 4.34 22.62
C THR A 193 -36.06 4.81 21.64
N PHE A 194 -35.79 4.78 20.34
CA PHE A 194 -36.77 5.19 19.33
C PHE A 194 -37.92 4.18 19.16
N GLY A 195 -37.65 2.87 19.30
CA GLY A 195 -38.69 1.85 19.28
C GLY A 195 -39.69 1.97 20.44
N PHE A 196 -39.22 2.35 21.63
CA PHE A 196 -40.07 2.51 22.82
C PHE A 196 -41.00 3.73 22.73
N VAL A 197 -40.55 4.84 22.14
CA VAL A 197 -41.37 6.05 21.98
C VAL A 197 -42.49 5.83 20.96
N ILE A 198 -42.23 5.15 19.85
CA ILE A 198 -43.24 4.87 18.82
C ILE A 198 -44.28 3.85 19.34
N ALA A 199 -43.85 2.79 20.05
CA ALA A 199 -44.78 1.81 20.64
C ALA A 199 -45.72 2.42 21.71
N ARG A 200 -45.25 3.43 22.45
CA ARG A 200 -46.05 4.12 23.48
C ARG A 200 -47.07 5.12 22.94
N VAL A 201 -46.84 5.63 21.73
CA VAL A 201 -47.79 6.53 21.04
C VAL A 201 -48.86 5.73 20.29
N ILE A 202 -48.55 4.51 19.81
CA ILE A 202 -49.52 3.65 19.11
C ILE A 202 -50.43 2.86 20.09
N SER A 203 -50.02 2.70 21.36
CA SER A 203 -50.78 1.96 22.39
C SER A 203 -51.69 2.83 23.28
N ARG A 204 -51.96 4.08 22.89
CA ARG A 204 -52.99 4.93 23.47
C ARG A 204 -54.13 5.13 22.49
#